data_AF-A0A7W1EWC7-F1
#
_entry.id   AF-A0A7W1EWC7-F1
#
_cell.length_a   1.000
_cell.length_b   1.000
_cell.length_c   1.000
_cell.angle_alpha   90.00
_cell.angle_beta   90.00
_cell.angle_gamma   90.00
#
_symmetry.space_group_name_H-M   'P 1'
#
loop_
_entity.id
_entity.type
_entity.pdbx_description
1 polymer ?
#
loop_
_entity_poly.entity_id
_entity_poly.type
_entity_poly.pdbx_seq_one_letter_code
_entity_poly.pdbx_strand_id
1 'polypeptide(L)'
;MKKIAFIFSITLILTASACKKKSETTTTPTPSSTTTTTTGAPVQVSAATITVTSGAQTTTITGSCGWASAGGVHYIGAHDQNKNLRIFDATFNIENPPAQTTTYTLVAYNVNDTDPTHVSMSISEQIGNGLLEWDSSNSSGTITLVVTGNKVTVDLSGITLPAQTNSGFFTNLNTGDYANAGVLSGSLTFYK
;
A
#
# COMPACT_ATOMS: atom_id res chain seq x y z
N MET A 1 -25.00 26.01 10.10
CA MET A 1 -24.74 24.62 10.53
C MET A 1 -23.23 24.48 10.71
N LYS A 2 -22.77 24.29 11.94
CA LYS A 2 -21.34 24.18 12.28
C LYS A 2 -20.84 22.81 11.84
N LYS A 3 -19.94 22.76 10.85
CA LYS A 3 -19.25 21.53 10.44
C LYS A 3 -18.09 21.30 11.40
N ILE A 4 -18.21 20.26 12.22
CA ILE A 4 -17.16 19.79 13.12
C ILE A 4 -16.14 19.06 12.25
N ALA A 5 -14.97 19.65 12.05
CA ALA A 5 -13.84 19.00 11.42
C ALA A 5 -13.21 18.05 12.44
N PHE A 6 -13.34 16.74 12.20
CA PHE A 6 -12.63 15.71 12.97
C PHE A 6 -11.22 15.61 12.41
N ILE A 7 -10.24 16.17 13.12
CA ILE A 7 -8.81 16.03 12.82
C ILE A 7 -8.34 14.75 13.49
N PHE A 8 -8.06 13.71 12.71
CA PHE A 8 -7.39 12.50 13.19
C PHE A 8 -5.92 12.56 12.76
N SER A 9 -5.09 13.28 13.52
CA SER A 9 -3.63 13.13 13.41
C SER A 9 -3.22 11.84 14.10
N ILE A 10 -3.10 10.76 13.34
CA ILE A 10 -2.45 9.53 13.81
C ILE A 10 -0.95 9.75 13.72
N THR A 11 -0.34 10.10 14.86
CA THR A 11 1.10 9.93 15.05
C THR A 11 1.37 8.43 15.17
N LEU A 12 1.77 7.80 14.06
CA LEU A 12 2.22 6.42 14.06
C LEU A 12 3.60 6.35 14.73
N ILE A 13 3.63 6.02 16.03
CA ILE A 13 4.87 5.70 16.73
C ILE A 13 5.23 4.25 16.38
N LEU A 14 6.08 4.06 15.37
CA LEU A 14 6.78 2.78 15.20
C LEU A 14 7.81 2.63 16.32
N THR A 15 7.45 1.95 17.40
CA THR A 15 8.46 1.39 18.32
C THR A 15 9.13 0.21 17.61
N ALA A 16 10.28 0.47 16.98
CA ALA A 16 11.20 -0.58 16.60
C ALA A 16 11.61 -1.33 17.88
N SER A 17 11.08 -2.54 18.08
CA SER A 17 11.65 -3.46 19.05
C SER A 17 13.02 -3.86 18.55
N ALA A 18 14.04 -3.15 19.02
CA ALA A 18 15.42 -3.61 18.95
C ALA A 18 15.45 -5.02 19.53
N CYS A 19 15.82 -5.98 18.69
CA CYS A 19 16.07 -7.36 19.08
C CYS A 19 17.06 -7.32 20.26
N LYS A 20 16.59 -7.62 21.46
CA LYS A 20 17.45 -7.78 22.63
C LYS A 20 18.41 -8.91 22.29
N LYS A 21 19.67 -8.60 22.00
CA LYS A 21 20.75 -9.57 22.11
C LYS A 21 20.68 -10.11 23.53
N LYS A 22 20.25 -11.37 23.64
CA LYS A 22 20.30 -12.14 24.87
C LYS A 22 21.78 -12.17 25.29
N SER A 23 22.07 -11.49 26.39
CA SER A 23 23.35 -11.60 27.08
C SER A 23 23.42 -13.02 27.62
N GLU A 24 24.33 -13.83 27.08
CA GLU A 24 24.67 -15.12 27.66
C GLU A 24 26.05 -15.02 28.32
N THR A 25 26.00 -15.31 29.62
CA THR A 25 27.09 -15.40 30.57
C THR A 25 28.13 -16.41 30.11
N THR A 26 29.39 -16.01 30.24
CA THR A 26 30.62 -16.78 30.09
C THR A 26 30.53 -18.20 30.66
N THR A 27 30.82 -19.20 29.83
CA THR A 27 31.52 -20.46 30.21
C THR A 27 32.08 -21.15 28.96
N THR A 28 33.35 -21.55 29.04
CA THR A 28 34.17 -22.24 28.01
C THR A 28 34.22 -23.75 28.34
N PRO A 29 34.71 -24.68 27.48
CA PRO A 29 34.39 -25.05 26.09
C PRO A 29 33.91 -26.54 25.95
N THR A 30 33.39 -26.96 24.78
CA THR A 30 33.50 -28.36 24.28
C THR A 30 33.33 -28.38 22.75
N PRO A 31 34.23 -29.00 21.96
CA PRO A 31 34.10 -29.09 20.51
C PRO A 31 33.45 -30.42 20.11
N SER A 32 32.25 -30.36 19.52
CA SER A 32 31.75 -31.38 18.58
C SER A 32 30.33 -31.04 18.20
N SER A 33 30.10 -30.71 16.94
CA SER A 33 29.17 -31.44 16.05
C SER A 33 28.91 -30.63 14.79
N THR A 34 29.19 -31.29 13.67
CA THR A 34 28.48 -31.21 12.40
C THR A 34 27.70 -29.93 12.12
N THR A 35 28.29 -29.04 11.33
CA THR A 35 27.59 -28.00 10.59
C THR A 35 26.53 -28.65 9.71
N THR A 36 25.32 -28.76 10.22
CA THR A 36 24.15 -29.01 9.38
C THR A 36 23.80 -27.66 8.79
N THR A 37 24.23 -27.43 7.55
CA THR A 37 23.82 -26.29 6.75
C THR A 37 22.31 -26.42 6.54
N THR A 38 21.51 -25.86 7.43
CA THR A 38 20.08 -25.69 7.16
C THR A 38 20.03 -24.63 6.07
N THR A 39 19.79 -25.05 4.84
CA THR A 39 19.37 -24.17 3.74
C THR A 39 18.09 -23.50 4.21
N GLY A 40 18.22 -22.33 4.84
CA GLY A 40 17.11 -21.53 5.30
C GLY A 40 16.18 -21.29 4.13
N ALA A 41 14.89 -21.49 4.34
CA ALA A 41 13.88 -21.12 3.35
C ALA A 41 14.13 -19.67 2.90
N PRO A 42 13.95 -19.35 1.60
CA PRO A 42 14.18 -18.01 1.09
C PRO A 42 13.36 -17.00 1.90
N VAL A 43 13.99 -15.90 2.28
CA VAL A 43 13.33 -14.79 3.01
C VAL A 43 12.17 -14.30 2.15
N GLN A 44 10.95 -14.39 2.68
CA GLN A 44 9.75 -13.85 2.04
C GLN A 44 9.78 -12.32 2.21
N VAL A 45 9.84 -11.60 1.09
CA VAL A 45 9.90 -10.13 1.08
C VAL A 45 8.64 -9.59 0.44
N SER A 46 7.86 -8.81 1.21
CA SER A 46 6.75 -8.05 0.66
C SER A 46 7.28 -6.75 0.04
N ALA A 47 7.01 -6.54 -1.24
CA ALA A 47 7.54 -5.41 -2.00
C ALA A 47 6.54 -4.91 -3.06
N ALA A 48 6.58 -3.62 -3.31
CA ALA A 48 5.85 -2.95 -4.36
C ALA A 48 6.82 -2.17 -5.26
N THR A 49 6.54 -2.21 -6.56
CA THR A 49 7.09 -1.30 -7.57
C THR A 49 5.93 -0.84 -8.41
N ILE A 50 5.41 0.35 -8.10
CA ILE A 50 4.20 0.91 -8.73
C ILE A 50 4.62 2.19 -9.43
N THR A 51 4.23 2.36 -10.68
CA THR A 51 4.50 3.59 -11.42
C THR A 51 3.20 4.17 -11.92
N VAL A 52 2.95 5.44 -11.60
CA VAL A 52 1.89 6.26 -12.17
C VAL A 52 2.47 7.20 -13.21
N THR A 53 1.89 7.16 -14.41
CA THR A 53 2.22 8.09 -15.50
C THR A 53 1.01 8.99 -15.74
N SER A 54 1.23 10.30 -15.64
CA SER A 54 0.20 11.33 -15.86
C SER A 54 0.77 12.38 -16.80
N GLY A 55 0.22 12.47 -18.01
CA GLY A 55 0.82 13.29 -19.07
C GLY A 55 2.26 12.85 -19.35
N ALA A 56 3.21 13.78 -19.33
CA ALA A 56 4.64 13.48 -19.46
C ALA A 56 5.36 13.18 -18.13
N GLN A 57 4.65 13.21 -17.00
CA GLN A 57 5.23 12.99 -15.68
C GLN A 57 5.09 11.54 -15.23
N THR A 58 6.12 11.07 -14.53
CA THR A 58 6.13 9.73 -13.94
C THR A 58 6.48 9.82 -12.46
N THR A 59 5.73 9.09 -11.64
CA THR A 59 5.98 8.92 -10.21
C THR A 59 6.01 7.43 -9.89
N THR A 60 7.06 7.01 -9.18
CA THR A 60 7.24 5.61 -8.78
C THR A 60 7.17 5.48 -7.26
N ILE A 61 6.54 4.40 -6.80
CA ILE A 61 6.55 3.92 -5.42
C ILE A 61 7.34 2.62 -5.43
N THR A 62 8.51 2.64 -4.78
CA THR A 62 9.27 1.42 -4.50
C THR A 62 9.46 1.27 -3.01
N GLY A 63 9.00 0.15 -2.44
CA GLY A 63 9.12 -0.07 -1.00
C GLY A 63 8.36 -1.29 -0.50
N SER A 64 8.26 -1.41 0.83
CA SER A 64 7.48 -2.46 1.45
C SER A 64 5.98 -2.25 1.24
N CYS A 65 5.25 -3.34 1.10
CA CYS A 65 3.79 -3.33 1.02
C CYS A 65 3.18 -4.44 1.89
N GLY A 66 1.87 -4.39 2.09
CA GLY A 66 1.16 -5.45 2.78
C GLY A 66 -0.30 -5.13 3.05
N TRP A 67 -1.00 -6.13 3.58
CA TRP A 67 -2.32 -5.97 4.16
C TRP A 67 -2.21 -5.29 5.53
N ALA A 68 -3.12 -4.35 5.79
CA ALA A 68 -3.23 -3.67 7.08
C ALA A 68 -4.69 -3.45 7.44
N SER A 69 -4.94 -3.30 8.74
CA SER A 69 -6.22 -2.84 9.27
C SER A 69 -5.98 -1.75 10.29
N ALA A 70 -6.68 -0.62 10.14
CA ALA A 70 -6.60 0.50 11.05
C ALA A 70 -7.96 1.19 11.16
N GLY A 71 -8.46 1.40 12.37
CA GLY A 71 -9.72 2.10 12.60
C GLY A 71 -10.95 1.45 11.93
N GLY A 72 -10.94 0.12 11.72
CA GLY A 72 -12.01 -0.60 11.03
C GLY A 72 -11.95 -0.52 9.50
N VAL A 73 -10.89 0.07 8.95
CA VAL A 73 -10.62 0.09 7.51
C VAL A 73 -9.58 -0.98 7.19
N HIS A 74 -9.81 -1.74 6.11
CA HIS A 74 -8.92 -2.82 5.67
C HIS A 74 -8.36 -2.49 4.30
N TYR A 75 -7.05 -2.56 4.13
CA TYR A 75 -6.41 -2.09 2.91
C TYR A 75 -5.09 -2.82 2.59
N ILE A 76 -4.72 -2.80 1.32
CA ILE A 76 -3.33 -3.04 0.89
C ILE A 76 -2.66 -1.68 0.83
N GLY A 77 -1.57 -1.51 1.57
CA GLY A 77 -0.77 -0.29 1.56
C GLY A 77 0.63 -0.52 1.01
N ALA A 78 1.19 0.49 0.35
CA ALA A 78 2.62 0.60 0.07
C ALA A 78 3.07 2.05 0.28
N HIS A 79 4.32 2.23 0.72
CA HIS A 79 4.94 3.56 0.82
C HIS A 79 6.27 3.55 0.08
N ASP A 80 6.64 4.71 -0.49
CA ASP A 80 7.92 4.85 -1.16
C ASP A 80 9.05 4.96 -0.11
N GLN A 81 10.10 4.15 -0.28
CA GLN A 81 11.22 4.08 0.64
C GLN A 81 12.06 5.36 0.71
N ASN A 82 11.98 6.21 -0.32
CA ASN A 82 12.72 7.48 -0.40
C ASN A 82 11.81 8.69 -0.16
N LYS A 83 10.49 8.49 -0.15
CA LYS A 83 9.48 9.54 0.00
C LYS A 83 8.34 9.05 0.90
N ASN A 84 8.53 9.22 2.20
CA ASN A 84 7.61 8.69 3.23
C ASN A 84 6.15 9.17 3.12
N LEU A 85 5.88 10.27 2.41
CA LEU A 85 4.52 10.79 2.19
C LEU A 85 3.97 10.47 0.79
N ARG A 86 4.65 9.59 0.04
CA ARG A 86 4.16 9.03 -1.21
C ARG A 86 3.65 7.61 -0.94
N ILE A 87 2.36 7.42 -1.15
CA ILE A 87 1.65 6.21 -0.75
C ILE A 87 0.79 5.67 -1.88
N PHE A 88 0.58 4.36 -1.84
CA PHE A 88 -0.45 3.66 -2.57
C PHE A 88 -1.35 2.98 -1.54
N ASP A 89 -2.65 3.04 -1.76
CA ASP A 89 -3.60 2.23 -1.01
C ASP A 89 -4.69 1.66 -1.91
N ALA A 90 -5.16 0.47 -1.55
CA ALA A 90 -6.38 -0.12 -2.04
C ALA A 90 -7.20 -0.56 -0.84
N THR A 91 -8.34 0.09 -0.61
CA THR A 91 -9.24 -0.14 0.52
C THR A 91 -10.34 -1.12 0.13
N PHE A 92 -10.59 -2.11 0.99
CA PHE A 92 -11.51 -3.22 0.77
C PHE A 92 -12.59 -3.28 1.85
N ASN A 93 -13.76 -3.79 1.47
CA ASN A 93 -14.87 -4.09 2.39
C ASN A 93 -14.82 -5.54 2.89
N ILE A 94 -13.62 -6.03 3.22
CA ILE A 94 -13.38 -7.38 3.73
C ILE A 94 -12.38 -7.34 4.89
N GLU A 95 -12.51 -8.26 5.84
CA GLU A 95 -11.67 -8.29 7.05
C GLU A 95 -10.22 -8.77 6.76
N ASN A 96 -10.10 -9.74 5.86
CA ASN A 96 -8.86 -10.47 5.59
C ASN A 96 -8.58 -10.53 4.08
N PRO A 97 -7.31 -10.64 3.64
CA PRO A 97 -6.99 -10.91 2.25
C PRO A 97 -7.72 -12.18 1.76
N PRO A 98 -8.16 -12.22 0.49
CA PRO A 98 -8.90 -13.36 -0.03
C PRO A 98 -8.10 -14.66 0.06
N ALA A 99 -8.79 -15.75 0.35
CA ALA A 99 -8.17 -17.08 0.43
C ALA A 99 -7.77 -17.64 -0.94
N GLN A 100 -8.43 -17.16 -2.01
CA GLN A 100 -8.26 -17.60 -3.39
C GLN A 100 -8.14 -16.39 -4.33
N THR A 101 -7.64 -16.62 -5.55
CA THR A 101 -7.58 -15.55 -6.56
C THR A 101 -8.95 -14.92 -6.75
N THR A 102 -9.03 -13.61 -6.58
CA THR A 102 -10.29 -12.85 -6.58
C THR A 102 -10.11 -11.54 -7.32
N THR A 103 -11.10 -11.20 -8.14
CA THR A 103 -11.16 -9.93 -8.88
C THR A 103 -12.21 -9.04 -8.24
N TYR A 104 -11.86 -7.78 -8.02
CA TYR A 104 -12.71 -6.75 -7.44
C TYR A 104 -12.98 -5.64 -8.45
N THR A 105 -14.14 -5.02 -8.34
CA THR A 105 -14.48 -3.83 -9.12
C THR A 105 -13.89 -2.60 -8.46
N LEU A 106 -13.19 -1.78 -9.24
CA LEU A 106 -12.72 -0.48 -8.77
C LEU A 106 -13.88 0.51 -8.81
N VAL A 107 -14.11 1.19 -7.69
CA VAL A 107 -15.18 2.17 -7.52
C VAL A 107 -14.65 3.45 -6.91
N ALA A 108 -15.41 4.53 -7.01
CA ALA A 108 -15.10 5.74 -6.26
C ALA A 108 -15.23 5.49 -4.75
N TYR A 109 -14.35 6.11 -3.95
CA TYR A 109 -14.44 6.00 -2.50
C TYR A 109 -15.79 6.49 -1.98
N ASN A 110 -16.46 5.67 -1.20
CA ASN A 110 -17.72 5.98 -0.53
C ASN A 110 -17.74 5.30 0.83
N VAL A 111 -17.80 6.11 1.90
CA VAL A 111 -17.82 5.64 3.29
C VAL A 111 -19.00 4.73 3.64
N ASN A 112 -20.07 4.73 2.83
CA ASN A 112 -21.25 3.90 3.02
C ASN A 112 -21.28 2.69 2.08
N ASP A 113 -20.25 2.51 1.24
CA ASP A 113 -20.13 1.31 0.44
C ASP A 113 -19.69 0.16 1.34
N THR A 114 -20.48 -0.91 1.34
CA THR A 114 -20.22 -2.12 2.12
C THR A 114 -20.16 -3.36 1.23
N ASP A 115 -20.14 -3.20 -0.09
CA ASP A 115 -20.09 -4.33 -1.01
C ASP A 115 -18.69 -4.98 -0.94
N PRO A 116 -18.56 -6.26 -0.54
CA PRO A 116 -17.27 -6.94 -0.41
C PRO A 116 -16.57 -7.17 -1.76
N THR A 117 -17.23 -6.93 -2.89
CA THR A 117 -16.66 -7.03 -4.24
C THR A 117 -16.10 -5.72 -4.76
N HIS A 118 -16.30 -4.63 -4.01
CA HIS A 118 -15.80 -3.30 -4.35
C HIS A 118 -14.47 -2.98 -3.66
N VAL A 119 -13.63 -2.23 -4.38
CA VAL A 119 -12.37 -1.69 -3.91
C VAL A 119 -12.26 -0.23 -4.33
N SER A 120 -11.86 0.64 -3.43
CA SER A 120 -11.38 1.98 -3.77
C SER A 120 -9.86 2.00 -3.72
N MET A 121 -9.21 2.65 -4.66
CA MET A 121 -7.75 2.70 -4.79
C MET A 121 -7.30 4.15 -4.92
N SER A 122 -6.19 4.50 -4.28
CA SER A 122 -5.55 5.80 -4.40
C SER A 122 -4.04 5.70 -4.55
N ILE A 123 -3.47 6.68 -5.25
CA ILE A 123 -2.07 7.04 -5.16
C ILE A 123 -1.99 8.51 -4.78
N SER A 124 -1.24 8.81 -3.74
CA SER A 124 -1.03 10.19 -3.32
C SER A 124 0.42 10.50 -2.94
N GLU A 125 0.78 11.77 -3.07
CA GLU A 125 2.04 12.33 -2.58
C GLU A 125 1.79 13.70 -1.97
N GLN A 126 2.08 13.84 -0.67
CA GLN A 126 2.10 15.14 -0.02
C GLN A 126 3.46 15.81 -0.19
N ILE A 127 3.47 17.03 -0.74
CA ILE A 127 4.66 17.87 -0.94
C ILE A 127 4.44 19.20 -0.24
N GLY A 128 5.03 19.36 0.94
CA GLY A 128 4.78 20.54 1.79
C GLY A 128 3.31 20.62 2.21
N ASN A 129 2.63 21.68 1.78
CA ASN A 129 1.18 21.88 1.99
C ASN A 129 0.33 21.44 0.79
N GLY A 130 0.94 20.86 -0.25
CA GLY A 130 0.25 20.42 -1.44
C GLY A 130 0.07 18.92 -1.50
N LEU A 131 -0.89 18.48 -2.29
CA LEU A 131 -1.24 17.08 -2.49
C LEU A 131 -1.37 16.78 -3.99
N LEU A 132 -0.63 15.77 -4.44
CA LEU A 132 -0.91 15.04 -5.68
C LEU A 132 -1.75 13.82 -5.31
N GLU A 133 -2.85 13.59 -6.01
CA GLU A 133 -3.76 12.48 -5.72
C GLU A 133 -4.49 12.02 -6.98
N TRP A 134 -4.57 10.69 -7.15
CA TRP A 134 -5.40 10.04 -8.14
C TRP A 134 -6.19 8.93 -7.44
N ASP A 135 -7.51 8.95 -7.58
CA ASP A 135 -8.37 7.93 -6.96
C ASP A 135 -9.12 7.14 -8.02
N SER A 136 -9.53 5.94 -7.67
CA SER A 136 -10.42 5.14 -8.50
C SER A 136 -11.77 5.82 -8.69
N SER A 137 -12.40 5.44 -9.79
CA SER A 137 -13.78 5.76 -10.14
C SER A 137 -14.49 4.49 -10.57
N ASN A 138 -15.81 4.56 -10.76
CA ASN A 138 -16.59 3.43 -11.29
C ASN A 138 -16.21 3.04 -12.73
N SER A 139 -15.34 3.82 -13.39
CA SER A 139 -14.77 3.53 -14.71
C SER A 139 -13.31 3.04 -14.66
N SER A 140 -12.71 2.88 -13.48
CA SER A 140 -11.30 2.51 -13.34
C SER A 140 -11.01 1.03 -13.61
N GLY A 141 -12.05 0.21 -13.82
CA GLY A 141 -11.93 -1.20 -14.20
C GLY A 141 -11.91 -2.12 -12.99
N THR A 142 -10.99 -3.08 -12.99
CA THR A 142 -10.91 -4.13 -11.96
C THR A 142 -9.48 -4.33 -11.48
N ILE A 143 -9.33 -4.77 -10.24
CA ILE A 143 -8.07 -5.24 -9.68
C ILE A 143 -8.18 -6.74 -9.37
N THR A 144 -7.15 -7.52 -9.70
CA THR A 144 -7.11 -8.96 -9.38
C THR A 144 -6.02 -9.26 -8.37
N LEU A 145 -6.41 -9.84 -7.24
CA LEU A 145 -5.48 -10.41 -6.26
C LEU A 145 -5.27 -11.87 -6.61
N VAL A 146 -4.09 -12.22 -7.11
CA VAL A 146 -3.71 -13.61 -7.40
C VAL A 146 -3.12 -14.23 -6.15
N VAL A 147 -3.71 -15.34 -5.69
CA VAL A 147 -3.32 -16.00 -4.43
C VAL A 147 -2.66 -17.35 -4.74
N THR A 148 -1.45 -17.56 -4.22
CA THR A 148 -0.71 -18.83 -4.33
C THR A 148 -0.16 -19.20 -2.95
N GLY A 149 -0.90 -20.04 -2.22
CA GLY A 149 -0.62 -20.31 -0.81
C GLY A 149 -0.74 -19.06 0.04
N ASN A 150 0.34 -18.67 0.71
CA ASN A 150 0.40 -17.43 1.50
C ASN A 150 0.78 -16.20 0.69
N LYS A 151 1.27 -16.37 -0.55
CA LYS A 151 1.67 -15.26 -1.41
C LYS A 151 0.46 -14.66 -2.12
N VAL A 152 0.37 -13.33 -2.11
CA VAL A 152 -0.59 -12.55 -2.89
C VAL A 152 0.18 -11.63 -3.82
N THR A 153 -0.19 -11.63 -5.10
CA THR A 153 0.40 -10.75 -6.12
C THR A 153 -0.68 -9.96 -6.83
N VAL A 154 -0.41 -8.69 -7.13
CA VAL A 154 -1.32 -7.81 -7.87
C VAL A 154 -0.54 -7.14 -8.98
N ASP A 155 -1.05 -7.24 -10.21
CA ASP A 155 -0.60 -6.45 -11.35
C ASP A 155 -1.51 -5.23 -11.48
N LEU A 156 -0.91 -4.04 -11.58
CA LEU A 156 -1.62 -2.77 -11.69
C LEU A 156 -1.63 -2.22 -13.12
N SER A 157 -1.02 -2.94 -14.06
CA SER A 157 -0.81 -2.46 -15.42
C SER A 157 -2.12 -2.12 -16.14
N GLY A 158 -2.22 -0.88 -16.61
CA GLY A 158 -3.36 -0.39 -17.38
C GLY A 158 -4.53 0.14 -16.55
N ILE A 159 -4.49 0.02 -15.22
CA ILE A 159 -5.47 0.68 -14.36
C ILE A 159 -5.32 2.19 -14.52
N THR A 160 -6.42 2.89 -14.74
CA THR A 160 -6.43 4.35 -14.91
C THR A 160 -7.21 4.99 -13.76
N LEU A 161 -6.55 5.90 -13.04
CA LEU A 161 -7.11 6.63 -11.92
C LEU A 161 -7.27 8.11 -12.31
N PRO A 162 -8.49 8.70 -12.27
CA PRO A 162 -8.66 10.13 -12.48
C PRO A 162 -7.88 10.95 -11.45
N ALA A 163 -7.30 12.07 -11.89
CA ALA A 163 -6.69 13.05 -11.02
C ALA A 163 -7.75 13.74 -10.15
N GLN A 164 -7.45 13.93 -8.87
CA GLN A 164 -8.36 14.64 -7.99
C GLN A 164 -8.34 16.14 -8.25
N THR A 165 -9.55 16.72 -8.22
CA THR A 165 -9.74 18.17 -8.36
C THR A 165 -9.94 18.86 -7.01
N ASN A 166 -10.22 18.09 -5.96
CA ASN A 166 -10.47 18.59 -4.62
C ASN A 166 -9.55 17.92 -3.59
N SER A 167 -8.48 18.61 -3.20
CA SER A 167 -7.50 18.13 -2.21
C SER A 167 -7.85 18.54 -0.77
N GLY A 168 -9.10 18.89 -0.50
CA GLY A 168 -9.58 19.29 0.82
C GLY A 168 -8.85 20.52 1.37
N PHE A 169 -8.04 20.32 2.42
CA PHE A 169 -7.27 21.38 3.08
C PHE A 169 -5.90 21.64 2.45
N PHE A 170 -5.45 20.76 1.54
CA PHE A 170 -4.17 20.90 0.86
C PHE A 170 -4.30 21.75 -0.41
N THR A 171 -3.18 22.35 -0.83
CA THR A 171 -3.07 22.93 -2.17
C THR A 171 -3.13 21.79 -3.19
N ASN A 172 -4.09 21.83 -4.12
CA ASN A 172 -4.14 20.83 -5.18
C ASN A 172 -2.93 20.98 -6.12
N LEU A 173 -2.11 19.93 -6.21
CA LEU A 173 -0.93 19.90 -7.08
C LEU A 173 -1.17 19.16 -8.41
N ASN A 174 -2.32 18.53 -8.62
CA ASN A 174 -2.73 17.91 -9.88
C ASN A 174 -3.02 18.98 -10.95
N THR A 175 -1.97 19.66 -11.38
CA THR A 175 -1.99 20.74 -12.38
C THR A 175 -1.02 20.41 -13.51
N GLY A 176 -1.19 21.04 -14.68
CA GLY A 176 -0.37 20.74 -15.86
C GLY A 176 -0.45 19.27 -16.24
N ASP A 177 0.71 18.61 -16.39
CA ASP A 177 0.77 17.18 -16.70
C ASP A 177 0.12 16.29 -15.62
N TYR A 178 0.18 16.69 -14.35
CA TYR A 178 -0.42 15.95 -13.23
C TYR A 178 -1.95 16.06 -13.16
N ALA A 179 -2.57 16.94 -13.98
CA ALA A 179 -4.02 17.04 -14.09
C ALA A 179 -4.63 15.92 -14.96
N ASN A 180 -3.80 15.19 -15.70
CA ASN A 180 -4.25 14.05 -16.49
C ASN A 180 -4.56 12.84 -15.58
N ALA A 181 -5.31 11.88 -16.11
CA ALA A 181 -5.49 10.61 -15.43
C ALA A 181 -4.13 9.88 -15.29
N GLY A 182 -3.91 9.29 -14.13
CA GLY A 182 -2.74 8.49 -13.83
C GLY A 182 -2.94 7.07 -14.35
N VAL A 183 -2.10 6.65 -15.29
CA VAL A 183 -2.07 5.26 -15.77
C VAL A 183 -1.04 4.49 -14.97
N LEU A 184 -1.49 3.42 -14.32
CA LEU A 184 -0.67 2.58 -13.46
C LEU A 184 0.07 1.51 -14.26
N SER A 185 1.24 1.14 -13.74
CA SER A 185 2.04 0.00 -14.16
C SER A 185 2.81 -0.57 -12.98
N GLY A 186 3.29 -1.79 -13.15
CA GLY A 186 4.05 -2.51 -12.12
C GLY A 186 3.17 -3.39 -11.24
N SER A 187 3.70 -3.78 -10.10
CA SER A 187 3.08 -4.82 -9.27
C SER A 187 3.44 -4.68 -7.80
N LEU A 188 2.67 -5.38 -6.98
CA LEU A 188 3.00 -5.61 -5.58
C LEU A 188 2.86 -7.10 -5.23
N THR A 189 3.71 -7.55 -4.31
CA THR A 189 3.69 -8.90 -3.75
C THR A 189 3.76 -8.79 -2.25
N PHE A 190 2.85 -9.45 -1.54
CA PHE A 190 2.88 -9.58 -0.09
C PHE A 190 2.49 -10.97 0.36
N TYR A 191 2.67 -11.25 1.65
CA TYR A 191 2.38 -12.54 2.27
C TYR A 191 1.35 -12.34 3.39
N LYS A 192 0.37 -13.25 3.45
CA LYS A 192 -0.68 -13.31 4.50
C LYS A 192 -0.13 -13.77 5.83
#